data_AF-A0AAV3NTW4-F1
#
_entry.id   AF-A0AAV3NTW4-F1
#
_cell.length_a   1.000
_cell.length_b   1.000
_cell.length_c   1.000
_cell.angle_alpha   90.00
_cell.angle_beta   90.00
_cell.angle_gamma   90.00
#
_symmetry.space_group_name_H-M   'P 1'
#
loop_
_entity.id
_entity.type
_entity.pdbx_description
1 polymer ?
#
loop_
_entity_poly.entity_id
_entity_poly.type
_entity_poly.pdbx_seq_one_letter_code
_entity_poly.pdbx_strand_id
1 'polypeptide(L)'
;MIMEAIFRQVKIELSSPNQESGPNSPLILYIDGNQVPNTSFSLLICVTDFHTNTWQARKSLHDLEDMRDVTGIGGSWSEFLDYVTASFMSEDLKIVMEEKSKSGGITSAKIIAQKGKGMPRISISLSKLVDATASDVMANMSFELFKQYECVHNILTKDQEHICRLTNLLKAEQEKNESLRKQLDALEFSSKRQKSDKISDMSTSGQDSPGKRNQTGKVSSRIVPTHRRAKVRGALLQDTEE
;
A
#
# COMPACT_ATOMS: atom_id res chain seq x y z
N MET A 1 -13.39 17.94 -2.74
CA MET A 1 -13.23 16.57 -3.28
C MET A 1 -12.21 16.67 -4.39
N ILE A 2 -11.05 16.05 -4.21
CA ILE A 2 -9.90 16.16 -5.10
C ILE A 2 -9.52 14.73 -5.47
N MET A 3 -9.34 14.46 -6.75
CA MET A 3 -8.76 13.21 -7.21
C MET A 3 -7.26 13.42 -7.30
N GLU A 4 -6.49 12.61 -6.58
CA GLU A 4 -5.03 12.70 -6.62
C GLU A 4 -4.49 12.48 -8.03
N ALA A 5 -3.38 13.17 -8.33
CA ALA A 5 -2.72 13.04 -9.62
C ALA A 5 -2.19 11.62 -9.83
N ILE A 6 -2.46 11.06 -11.01
CA ILE A 6 -2.03 9.72 -11.40
C ILE A 6 -1.00 9.84 -12.51
N PHE A 7 0.16 9.21 -12.30
CA PHE A 7 1.17 8.99 -13.33
C PHE A 7 1.32 7.51 -13.60
N ARG A 8 1.25 7.11 -14.88
CA ARG A 8 1.36 5.69 -15.23
C ARG A 8 1.86 5.48 -16.65
N GLN A 9 2.64 4.41 -16.86
CA GLN A 9 2.88 3.88 -18.19
C GLN A 9 1.66 3.07 -18.68
N VAL A 10 1.23 3.26 -19.93
CA VAL A 10 0.01 2.63 -20.45
C VAL A 10 0.30 1.70 -21.63
N LYS A 11 -0.43 0.60 -21.69
CA LYS A 11 -0.40 -0.36 -22.80
C LYS A 11 -1.12 0.19 -24.02
N ILE A 12 -0.51 0.01 -25.18
CA ILE A 12 -1.02 0.48 -26.47
C ILE A 12 -1.70 -0.68 -27.18
N GLU A 13 -2.92 -0.47 -27.64
CA GLU A 13 -3.60 -1.34 -28.59
C GLU A 13 -3.86 -0.58 -29.89
N LEU A 14 -3.44 -1.17 -31.01
CA LEU A 14 -3.77 -0.66 -32.33
C LEU A 14 -5.15 -1.17 -32.73
N SER A 15 -5.98 -0.27 -33.26
CA SER A 15 -7.35 -0.62 -33.67
C SER A 15 -7.41 -1.55 -34.90
N SER A 16 -6.31 -1.70 -35.64
CA SER A 16 -6.19 -2.63 -36.79
C SER A 16 -5.02 -3.61 -36.63
N PRO A 17 -5.25 -4.93 -36.78
CA PRO A 17 -4.23 -5.97 -36.54
C PRO A 17 -3.14 -6.07 -37.63
N ASN A 18 -3.28 -5.35 -38.76
CA ASN A 18 -2.34 -5.39 -39.89
C ASN A 18 -1.29 -4.27 -39.87
N GLN A 19 -1.12 -3.57 -38.75
CA GLN A 19 -0.30 -2.36 -38.69
C GLN A 19 0.81 -2.49 -37.66
N GLU A 20 2.07 -2.37 -38.10
CA GLU A 20 3.27 -2.53 -37.28
C GLU A 20 3.82 -1.21 -36.70
N SER A 21 3.24 -0.05 -37.02
CA SER A 21 3.76 1.26 -36.61
C SER A 21 2.95 1.89 -35.48
N GLY A 22 3.05 1.31 -34.28
CA GLY A 22 2.72 2.02 -33.04
C GLY A 22 3.86 2.96 -32.61
N PRO A 23 3.64 3.82 -31.59
CA PRO A 23 4.74 4.54 -30.96
C PRO A 23 5.79 3.56 -30.44
N ASN A 24 7.05 3.70 -30.87
CA ASN A 24 8.16 2.89 -30.34
C ASN A 24 8.54 3.26 -28.90
N SER A 25 8.07 4.43 -28.44
CA SER A 25 8.33 4.95 -27.10
C SER A 25 7.20 4.58 -26.13
N PRO A 26 7.52 4.34 -24.85
CA PRO A 26 6.50 4.13 -23.83
C PRO A 26 5.64 5.40 -23.68
N LEU A 27 4.32 5.21 -23.65
CA LEU A 27 3.40 6.31 -23.36
C LEU A 27 3.20 6.47 -21.87
N ILE A 28 3.31 7.70 -21.41
CA ILE A 28 2.97 8.09 -20.06
C ILE A 28 1.60 8.76 -20.09
N LEU A 29 0.74 8.29 -19.19
CA LEU A 29 -0.54 8.87 -18.86
C LEU A 29 -0.38 9.71 -17.60
N TYR A 30 -0.94 10.91 -17.65
CA TYR A 30 -1.14 11.80 -16.53
C TYR A 30 -2.62 12.11 -16.40
N ILE A 31 -3.18 11.92 -15.20
CA ILE A 31 -4.55 12.27 -14.87
C ILE A 31 -4.52 13.16 -13.65
N ASP A 32 -5.29 14.24 -13.68
CA ASP A 32 -5.36 15.19 -12.59
C ASP A 32 -6.79 15.71 -12.43
N GLY A 33 -7.39 15.47 -11.27
CA GLY A 33 -8.71 15.99 -10.92
C GLY A 33 -8.58 17.13 -9.93
N ASN A 34 -8.07 18.25 -10.43
CA ASN A 34 -7.87 19.43 -9.62
C ASN A 34 -9.08 20.36 -9.62
N GLN A 35 -9.39 20.86 -8.43
CA GLN A 35 -10.29 21.99 -8.27
C GLN A 35 -9.47 23.26 -8.45
N VAL A 36 -9.60 23.91 -9.61
CA VAL A 36 -8.96 25.20 -9.82
C VAL A 36 -9.68 26.23 -8.92
N PRO A 37 -8.96 27.03 -8.11
CA PRO A 37 -9.57 28.01 -7.22
C PRO A 37 -10.54 28.92 -7.98
N ASN A 38 -11.76 29.10 -7.46
CA ASN A 38 -12.85 29.87 -8.07
C ASN A 38 -13.47 29.28 -9.36
N THR A 39 -13.24 28.00 -9.64
CA THR A 39 -13.88 27.30 -10.77
C THR A 39 -14.41 25.92 -10.37
N SER A 40 -15.28 25.38 -11.22
CA SER A 40 -15.82 24.02 -11.10
C SER A 40 -14.72 22.96 -11.25
N PHE A 41 -14.92 21.81 -10.61
CA PHE A 41 -14.04 20.64 -10.77
C PHE A 41 -13.88 20.25 -12.24
N SER A 42 -12.65 19.93 -12.65
CA SER A 42 -12.38 19.38 -13.99
C SER A 42 -11.34 18.26 -13.91
N LEU A 43 -11.59 17.19 -14.66
CA LEU A 43 -10.64 16.10 -14.84
C LEU A 43 -9.81 16.35 -16.10
N LEU A 44 -8.51 16.51 -15.91
CA LEU A 44 -7.52 16.59 -16.98
C LEU A 44 -6.93 15.21 -17.23
N ILE A 45 -6.84 14.82 -18.50
CA ILE A 45 -6.22 13.58 -18.94
C ILE A 45 -5.25 13.90 -20.06
N CYS A 46 -3.98 13.56 -19.89
CA CYS A 46 -2.91 13.75 -20.86
C CYS A 46 -2.19 12.43 -21.12
N VAL A 47 -1.86 12.17 -22.38
CA VAL A 47 -1.04 11.04 -22.79
C VAL A 47 0.07 11.57 -23.68
N THR A 48 1.32 11.21 -23.41
CA THR A 48 2.45 11.64 -24.24
C THR A 48 3.55 10.60 -24.33
N ASP A 49 4.25 10.60 -25.47
CA ASP A 49 5.55 9.95 -25.65
C ASP A 49 6.74 10.87 -25.30
N PHE A 50 6.47 12.08 -24.80
CA PHE A 50 7.42 13.17 -24.58
C PHE A 50 8.24 13.55 -25.82
N HIS A 51 7.69 13.30 -27.01
CA HIS A 51 8.36 13.53 -28.27
C HIS A 51 7.38 14.13 -29.28
N THR A 52 6.77 13.29 -30.13
CA THR A 52 5.95 13.71 -31.27
C THR A 52 4.47 13.57 -31.03
N ASN A 53 4.07 12.81 -30.01
CA ASN A 53 2.68 12.47 -29.80
C ASN A 53 2.25 12.86 -28.41
N THR A 54 1.38 13.88 -28.36
CA THR A 54 0.69 14.29 -27.14
C THR A 54 -0.80 14.39 -27.43
N TRP A 55 -1.60 13.81 -26.56
CA TRP A 55 -3.06 13.87 -26.60
C TRP A 55 -3.62 14.33 -25.27
N GLN A 56 -4.75 15.02 -25.33
CA GLN A 56 -5.40 15.56 -24.14
C GLN A 56 -6.92 15.43 -24.23
N ALA A 57 -7.54 15.22 -23.08
CA ALA A 57 -8.95 15.50 -22.85
C ALA A 57 -9.12 16.27 -21.54
N ARG A 58 -10.09 17.18 -21.52
CA ARG A 58 -10.57 17.82 -20.30
C ARG A 58 -12.05 17.50 -20.16
N LYS A 59 -12.46 17.07 -18.97
CA LYS A 59 -13.85 16.77 -18.63
C LYS A 59 -14.29 17.72 -17.53
N SER A 60 -15.33 18.50 -17.82
CA SER A 60 -15.99 19.33 -16.83
C SER A 60 -16.79 18.46 -15.85
N LEU A 61 -17.28 19.06 -14.76
CA LEU A 61 -18.20 18.40 -13.84
C LEU A 61 -19.42 17.80 -14.58
N HIS A 62 -20.00 18.56 -15.51
CA HIS A 62 -21.16 18.10 -16.28
C HIS A 62 -20.82 16.91 -17.18
N ASP A 63 -19.67 16.95 -17.87
CA ASP A 63 -19.21 15.80 -18.67
C ASP A 63 -19.02 14.53 -17.83
N LEU A 64 -18.60 14.69 -16.57
CA LEU A 64 -18.39 13.58 -15.65
C LEU A 64 -19.72 13.06 -15.08
N GLU A 65 -20.71 13.92 -14.84
CA GLU A 65 -22.07 13.52 -14.48
C GLU A 65 -22.71 12.72 -15.62
N ASP A 66 -22.61 13.22 -16.86
CA ASP A 66 -23.07 12.48 -18.04
C ASP A 66 -22.33 11.14 -18.18
N MET A 67 -21.03 11.12 -17.92
CA MET A 67 -20.25 9.89 -17.91
C MET A 67 -20.72 8.90 -16.83
N ARG A 68 -21.08 9.38 -15.63
CA ARG A 68 -21.65 8.55 -14.56
C ARG A 68 -22.96 7.90 -15.02
N ASP A 69 -23.83 8.69 -15.61
CA ASP A 69 -25.15 8.23 -16.04
C ASP A 69 -25.03 7.22 -17.19
N VAL A 70 -24.13 7.47 -18.16
CA VAL A 70 -23.84 6.55 -19.27
C VAL A 70 -23.16 5.25 -18.80
N THR A 71 -22.27 5.34 -17.81
CA THR A 71 -21.61 4.14 -17.25
C THR A 71 -22.53 3.32 -16.35
N GLY A 72 -23.64 3.91 -15.88
CA GLY A 72 -24.62 3.24 -15.02
C GLY A 72 -24.11 2.96 -13.61
N ILE A 73 -23.08 3.68 -13.15
CA ILE A 73 -22.58 3.58 -11.78
C ILE A 73 -23.49 4.43 -10.87
N GLY A 74 -24.34 3.75 -10.10
CA GLY A 74 -25.17 4.39 -9.07
C GLY A 74 -24.37 4.77 -7.82
N GLY A 75 -25.04 5.44 -6.88
CA GLY A 75 -24.45 5.83 -5.59
C GLY A 75 -24.06 7.30 -5.52
N SER A 76 -23.17 7.61 -4.59
CA SER A 76 -22.69 8.97 -4.36
C SER A 76 -21.67 9.42 -5.40
N TRP A 77 -21.46 10.74 -5.49
CA TRP A 77 -20.44 11.31 -6.37
C TRP A 77 -19.01 10.84 -6.03
N SER A 78 -18.72 10.63 -4.74
CA SER A 78 -17.42 10.10 -4.29
C SER A 78 -17.22 8.66 -4.76
N GLU A 79 -18.23 7.80 -4.61
CA GLU A 79 -18.16 6.41 -5.07
C GLU A 79 -17.91 6.31 -6.57
N PHE A 80 -18.49 7.23 -7.35
CA PHE A 80 -18.20 7.34 -8.78
C PHE A 80 -16.75 7.77 -9.04
N LEU A 81 -16.22 8.77 -8.34
CA LEU A 81 -14.81 9.15 -8.51
C LEU A 81 -13.84 8.06 -8.05
N ASP A 82 -14.16 7.34 -6.98
CA ASP A 82 -13.39 6.18 -6.53
C ASP A 82 -13.40 5.09 -7.60
N TYR A 83 -14.55 4.88 -8.26
CA TYR A 83 -14.68 3.98 -9.39
C TYR A 83 -13.81 4.41 -10.59
N VAL A 84 -13.84 5.70 -10.94
CA VAL A 84 -13.02 6.27 -12.02
C VAL A 84 -11.53 6.12 -11.71
N THR A 85 -11.12 6.48 -10.49
CA THR A 85 -9.75 6.35 -9.99
C THR A 85 -9.27 4.89 -10.05
N ALA A 86 -10.06 3.97 -9.51
CA ALA A 86 -9.75 2.54 -9.54
C ALA A 86 -9.69 1.98 -10.97
N SER A 87 -10.53 2.48 -11.87
CA SER A 87 -10.49 2.09 -13.29
C SER A 87 -9.21 2.53 -13.99
N PHE A 88 -8.68 3.72 -13.70
CA PHE A 88 -7.41 4.17 -14.26
C PHE A 88 -6.19 3.50 -13.63
N MET A 89 -6.29 3.05 -12.38
CA MET A 89 -5.23 2.28 -11.72
C MET A 89 -5.25 0.78 -12.08
N SER A 90 -6.35 0.28 -12.62
CA SER A 90 -6.54 -1.13 -12.99
C SER A 90 -5.59 -1.59 -14.10
N GLU A 91 -5.24 -2.87 -14.12
CA GLU A 91 -4.47 -3.49 -15.19
C GLU A 91 -5.18 -3.49 -16.55
N ASP A 92 -6.51 -3.33 -16.55
CA ASP A 92 -7.36 -3.29 -17.74
C ASP A 92 -7.36 -1.91 -18.45
N LEU A 93 -6.55 -0.96 -17.98
CA LEU A 93 -6.34 0.32 -18.66
C LEU A 93 -5.53 0.15 -19.94
N LYS A 94 -6.05 0.68 -21.03
CA LYS A 94 -5.37 0.71 -22.33
C LYS A 94 -5.70 1.96 -23.13
N ILE A 95 -4.83 2.26 -24.07
CA ILE A 95 -5.06 3.30 -25.07
C ILE A 95 -5.23 2.62 -26.41
N VAL A 96 -6.36 2.90 -27.04
CA VAL A 96 -6.65 2.50 -28.42
C VAL A 96 -6.35 3.68 -29.33
N MET A 97 -5.47 3.47 -30.31
CA MET A 97 -5.08 4.50 -31.28
C MET A 97 -5.68 4.22 -32.63
N GLU A 98 -6.08 5.28 -33.34
CA GLU A 98 -6.60 5.21 -34.70
C GLU A 98 -5.73 6.07 -35.63
N GLU A 99 -5.20 5.41 -36.65
CA GLU A 99 -4.43 6.04 -37.72
C GLU A 99 -5.35 6.40 -38.89
N LYS A 100 -5.22 7.63 -39.42
CA LYS A 100 -5.96 8.02 -40.63
C LYS A 100 -5.06 7.79 -41.84
N SER A 101 -5.59 7.12 -42.85
CA SER A 101 -4.84 6.52 -43.95
C SER A 101 -4.00 7.51 -44.79
N LYS A 102 -2.91 6.95 -45.34
CA LYS A 102 -1.92 7.42 -46.35
C LYS A 102 -0.74 8.27 -45.87
N SER A 103 -0.77 8.91 -44.70
CA SER A 103 0.36 9.75 -44.24
C SER A 103 1.09 9.24 -42.97
N GLY A 104 0.82 8.03 -42.48
CA GLY A 104 1.59 7.44 -41.38
C GLY A 104 1.32 8.00 -39.98
N GLY A 105 0.22 8.75 -39.78
CA GLY A 105 0.01 9.56 -38.58
C GLY A 105 -1.17 9.11 -37.72
N ILE A 106 -0.93 8.87 -36.42
CA ILE A 106 -1.99 8.66 -35.43
C ILE A 106 -2.78 9.96 -35.30
N THR A 107 -4.10 9.91 -35.52
CA THR A 107 -4.96 11.11 -35.54
C THR A 107 -5.91 11.18 -34.37
N SER A 108 -6.30 10.04 -33.81
CA SER A 108 -7.15 9.97 -32.63
C SER A 108 -6.60 8.94 -31.65
N ALA A 109 -6.86 9.18 -30.36
CA ALA A 109 -6.56 8.25 -29.29
C ALA A 109 -7.76 8.16 -28.37
N LYS A 110 -7.99 6.99 -27.79
CA LYS A 110 -9.09 6.73 -26.86
C LYS A 110 -8.58 5.90 -25.70
N ILE A 111 -8.82 6.38 -24.48
CA ILE A 111 -8.58 5.58 -23.27
C ILE A 111 -9.78 4.69 -23.04
N ILE A 112 -9.51 3.42 -22.77
CA ILE A 112 -10.48 2.45 -22.29
C ILE A 112 -9.99 1.95 -20.94
N ALA A 113 -10.82 2.11 -19.92
CA ALA A 113 -10.52 1.75 -18.54
C ALA A 113 -11.66 0.95 -17.93
N GLN A 114 -11.33 0.01 -17.05
CA GLN A 114 -12.30 -0.83 -16.36
C GLN A 114 -11.74 -1.20 -14.99
N LYS A 115 -12.50 -1.01 -13.91
CA LYS A 115 -12.05 -1.35 -12.55
C LYS A 115 -11.68 -2.83 -12.39
N GLY A 116 -12.37 -3.70 -13.13
CA GLY A 116 -12.07 -5.13 -13.21
C GLY A 116 -13.10 -5.87 -14.06
N LYS A 117 -12.85 -7.15 -14.35
CA LYS A 117 -13.72 -7.98 -15.19
C LYS A 117 -15.17 -7.96 -14.69
N GLY A 118 -16.10 -7.71 -15.62
CA GLY A 118 -17.54 -7.64 -15.34
C GLY A 118 -18.05 -6.25 -14.90
N MET A 119 -17.16 -5.30 -14.63
CA MET A 119 -17.55 -3.92 -14.27
C MET A 119 -17.77 -3.04 -15.52
N PRO A 120 -18.56 -1.96 -15.45
CA PRO A 120 -18.77 -1.05 -16.59
C PRO A 120 -17.48 -0.43 -17.15
N ARG A 121 -17.39 -0.25 -18.47
CA ARG A 121 -16.20 0.35 -19.09
C ARG A 121 -16.33 1.86 -19.20
N ILE A 122 -15.24 2.56 -18.89
CA ILE A 122 -15.08 3.99 -19.15
C ILE A 122 -14.32 4.15 -20.46
N SER A 123 -14.82 5.00 -21.35
CA SER A 123 -14.19 5.30 -22.63
C SER A 123 -14.10 6.81 -22.83
N ILE A 124 -12.88 7.34 -22.98
CA ILE A 124 -12.65 8.77 -23.14
C ILE A 124 -11.81 9.00 -24.39
N SER A 125 -12.40 9.71 -25.37
CA SER A 125 -11.68 10.15 -26.57
C SER A 125 -10.76 11.33 -26.24
N LEU A 126 -9.55 11.29 -26.80
CA LEU A 126 -8.51 12.30 -26.63
C LEU A 126 -8.27 13.02 -27.95
N SER A 127 -8.00 14.32 -27.87
CA SER A 127 -7.64 15.15 -29.01
C SER A 127 -6.12 15.23 -29.13
N LYS A 128 -5.59 15.05 -30.36
CA LYS A 128 -4.16 15.22 -30.62
C LYS A 128 -3.79 16.70 -30.51
N LEU A 129 -2.73 17.00 -29.76
CA LEU A 129 -2.15 18.32 -29.66
C LEU A 129 -1.01 18.47 -30.67
N VAL A 130 -0.73 19.71 -31.06
CA VAL A 130 0.31 20.06 -32.05
C VAL A 130 1.10 21.28 -31.58
N ASP A 131 2.36 21.35 -32.03
CA ASP A 131 3.26 22.49 -31.86
C ASP A 131 3.37 22.97 -30.39
N ALA A 132 3.24 24.28 -30.18
CA ALA A 132 3.39 24.92 -28.87
C ALA A 132 2.45 24.33 -27.80
N THR A 133 1.20 24.01 -28.15
CA THR A 133 0.26 23.42 -27.19
C THR A 133 0.70 22.04 -26.70
N ALA A 134 1.29 21.22 -27.58
CA ALA A 134 1.86 19.93 -27.17
C ALA A 134 3.08 20.15 -26.27
N SER A 135 3.97 21.08 -26.63
CA SER A 135 5.15 21.43 -25.84
C SER A 135 4.79 21.91 -24.44
N ASP A 136 3.80 22.79 -24.31
CA ASP A 136 3.35 23.34 -23.02
C ASP A 136 2.77 22.25 -22.13
N VAL A 137 1.96 21.36 -22.69
CA VAL A 137 1.39 20.22 -21.95
C VAL A 137 2.47 19.25 -21.50
N MET A 138 3.46 18.95 -22.36
CA MET A 138 4.61 18.13 -21.97
C MET A 138 5.42 18.79 -20.87
N ALA A 139 5.72 20.10 -20.97
CA ALA A 139 6.46 20.82 -19.95
C ALA A 139 5.73 20.82 -18.59
N ASN A 140 4.42 21.07 -18.60
CA ASN A 140 3.61 21.02 -17.38
C ASN A 140 3.58 19.61 -16.79
N MET A 141 3.41 18.58 -17.62
CA MET A 141 3.42 17.19 -17.18
C MET A 141 4.79 16.76 -16.62
N SER A 142 5.89 17.18 -17.24
CA SER A 142 7.25 16.95 -16.73
C SER A 142 7.48 17.61 -15.37
N PHE A 143 6.98 18.83 -15.19
CA PHE A 143 7.09 19.56 -13.93
C PHE A 143 6.29 18.88 -12.81
N GLU A 144 5.06 18.45 -13.08
CA GLU A 144 4.25 17.72 -12.11
C GLU A 144 4.84 16.34 -11.78
N LEU A 145 5.41 15.64 -12.76
CA LEU A 145 6.12 14.38 -12.52
C LEU A 145 7.33 14.58 -11.61
N PHE A 146 8.09 15.67 -11.83
CA PHE A 146 9.25 16.00 -10.99
C PHE A 146 8.84 16.29 -9.54
N LYS A 147 7.77 17.07 -9.31
CA LYS A 147 7.24 17.31 -7.96
C LYS A 147 6.85 16.02 -7.24
N GLN A 148 6.15 15.13 -7.95
CA GLN A 148 5.75 13.84 -7.39
C GLN A 148 6.97 12.97 -7.06
N TYR A 149 7.96 12.95 -7.95
CA TYR A 149 9.23 12.28 -7.70
C TYR A 149 9.92 12.81 -6.44
N GLU A 150 10.07 14.13 -6.29
CA GLU A 150 10.69 14.73 -5.10
C GLU A 150 9.92 14.37 -3.82
N CYS A 151 8.58 14.40 -3.86
CA CYS A 151 7.74 14.02 -2.73
C CYS A 151 7.99 12.55 -2.32
N VAL A 152 7.87 11.62 -3.27
CA VAL A 152 8.07 10.19 -3.03
C VAL A 152 9.51 9.90 -2.60
N HIS A 153 10.50 10.52 -3.22
CA HIS A 153 11.91 10.36 -2.89
C HIS A 153 12.21 10.80 -1.45
N ASN A 154 11.65 11.94 -1.03
CA ASN A 154 11.80 12.43 0.34
C ASN A 154 11.16 11.48 1.37
N ILE A 155 9.97 10.94 1.08
CA ILE A 155 9.31 9.95 1.95
C ILE A 155 10.15 8.69 2.06
N LEU A 156 10.60 8.15 0.92
CA LEU A 156 11.39 6.92 0.86
C LEU A 156 12.74 7.05 1.57
N THR A 157 13.40 8.20 1.43
CA THR A 157 14.66 8.49 2.14
C THR A 157 14.47 8.47 3.66
N LYS A 158 13.41 9.13 4.16
CA LYS A 158 13.08 9.13 5.60
C LYS A 158 12.73 7.74 6.12
N ASP A 159 11.99 6.95 5.33
CA ASP A 159 11.62 5.59 5.70
C ASP A 159 12.86 4.68 5.76
N GLN A 160 13.78 4.81 4.79
CA GLN A 160 15.04 4.08 4.81
C GLN A 160 15.88 4.42 6.04
N GLU A 161 16.00 5.69 6.42
CA GLU A 161 16.69 6.10 7.66
C GLU A 161 16.04 5.47 8.90
N HIS A 162 14.70 5.44 8.95
CA HIS A 162 13.95 4.86 10.05
C HIS A 162 14.18 3.34 10.15
N ILE A 163 14.14 2.62 9.03
CA ILE A 163 14.45 1.18 8.95
C ILE A 163 15.88 0.90 9.43
N CYS A 164 16.86 1.72 9.03
CA CYS A 164 18.23 1.58 9.51
C CYS A 164 18.33 1.72 11.04
N ARG A 165 17.65 2.72 11.62
CA ARG A 165 17.63 2.93 13.08
C ARG A 165 16.98 1.75 13.81
N LEU A 166 15.83 1.28 13.35
CA LEU A 166 15.13 0.13 13.94
C LEU A 166 15.97 -1.15 13.84
N THR A 167 16.64 -1.38 12.71
CA THR A 167 17.51 -2.54 12.52
C THR A 167 18.67 -2.54 13.51
N ASN A 168 19.27 -1.38 13.80
CA ASN A 168 20.35 -1.26 14.78
C ASN A 168 19.85 -1.52 16.21
N LEU A 169 18.69 -0.99 16.57
CA LEU A 169 18.06 -1.26 17.88
C LEU A 169 17.71 -2.75 18.05
N LEU A 170 17.18 -3.38 17.00
CA LEU A 170 16.86 -4.80 17.00
C LEU A 170 18.11 -5.66 17.24
N LYS A 171 19.22 -5.35 16.56
CA LYS A 171 20.50 -6.05 16.78
C LYS A 171 21.01 -5.88 18.22
N ALA A 172 20.96 -4.66 18.76
CA ALA A 172 21.38 -4.39 20.13
C ALA A 172 20.52 -5.16 21.15
N GLU A 173 19.20 -5.24 20.94
CA GLU A 173 18.32 -6.04 21.80
C GLU A 173 18.54 -7.55 21.63
N GLN A 174 18.84 -8.03 20.42
CA GLN A 174 19.21 -9.43 20.19
C GLN A 174 20.50 -9.80 20.93
N GLU A 175 21.54 -8.96 20.86
CA GLU A 175 22.80 -9.18 21.57
C GLU A 175 22.60 -9.20 23.09
N LYS A 176 21.81 -8.26 23.63
CA LYS A 176 21.45 -8.27 25.06
C LYS A 176 20.71 -9.54 25.46
N ASN A 177 19.74 -9.98 24.65
CA ASN A 177 18.99 -11.20 24.90
C ASN A 177 19.88 -12.46 24.84
N GLU A 178 20.82 -12.53 23.90
CA GLU A 178 21.80 -13.61 23.84
C GLU A 178 22.74 -13.62 25.05
N SER A 179 23.20 -12.44 25.49
CA SER A 179 24.00 -12.31 26.71
C SER A 179 23.22 -12.78 27.94
N LEU A 180 21.96 -12.37 28.10
CA LEU A 180 21.11 -12.80 29.20
C LEU A 180 20.86 -14.32 29.20
N ARG A 181 20.63 -14.91 28.01
CA ARG A 181 20.52 -16.37 27.87
C ARG A 181 21.79 -17.08 28.33
N LYS A 182 22.97 -16.62 27.89
CA LYS A 182 24.27 -17.18 28.32
C LYS A 182 24.47 -17.07 29.84
N GLN A 183 24.05 -15.96 30.45
CA GLN A 183 24.12 -15.79 31.91
C GLN A 183 23.19 -16.75 32.65
N LEU A 184 21.96 -16.93 32.17
CA LEU A 184 21.00 -17.89 32.74
C LEU A 184 21.52 -19.32 32.66
N ASP A 185 22.05 -19.73 31.52
CA ASP A 185 22.63 -21.07 31.34
C ASP A 185 23.80 -21.30 32.32
N ALA A 186 24.71 -20.32 32.44
CA ALA A 186 25.85 -20.40 33.37
C ALA A 186 25.41 -20.56 34.85
N LEU A 187 24.32 -19.88 35.26
CA LEU A 187 23.73 -20.03 36.59
C LEU A 187 23.10 -21.41 36.79
N GLU A 188 22.45 -21.98 35.77
CA GLU A 188 21.86 -23.32 35.86
C GLU A 188 22.94 -24.41 36.03
N PHE A 189 24.06 -24.29 35.31
CA PHE A 189 25.18 -25.23 35.44
C PHE A 189 25.94 -25.11 36.77
N SER A 190 26.08 -23.89 37.32
CA SER A 190 26.73 -23.69 38.63
C SER A 190 25.85 -24.18 39.79
N SER A 191 24.54 -23.99 39.71
CA SER A 191 23.55 -24.53 40.66
C SER A 191 23.57 -26.06 40.74
N LYS A 192 23.74 -26.76 39.61
CA LYS A 192 23.84 -28.23 39.58
C LYS A 192 25.14 -28.75 40.22
N ARG A 193 26.25 -28.01 40.15
CA ARG A 193 27.52 -28.41 40.78
C ARG A 193 27.52 -28.20 42.31
N GLN A 194 26.87 -27.17 42.83
CA GLN A 194 26.81 -26.94 44.28
C GLN A 194 25.92 -27.93 45.07
N LYS A 195 25.06 -28.71 44.41
CA LYS A 195 24.31 -29.79 45.08
C LYS A 195 25.11 -31.08 45.31
N SER A 196 26.35 -31.18 44.81
CA SER A 196 27.14 -32.42 44.90
C SER A 196 28.16 -32.47 46.05
N ASP A 197 28.36 -31.38 46.81
CA ASP A 197 29.42 -31.30 47.85
C ASP A 197 28.89 -31.26 49.30
N LYS A 198 27.83 -32.02 49.61
CA LYS A 198 27.39 -32.26 51.00
C LYS A 198 27.31 -33.76 51.33
N ILE A 199 28.46 -34.43 51.37
CA ILE A 199 28.62 -35.72 52.10
C ILE A 199 29.99 -35.73 52.79
N SER A 200 30.02 -35.34 54.07
CA SER A 200 30.84 -35.81 55.22
C SER A 200 30.63 -34.76 56.35
N ASP A 201 30.39 -35.05 57.63
CA ASP A 201 30.63 -36.21 58.48
C ASP A 201 29.61 -36.29 59.65
N MET A 202 29.53 -37.50 60.20
CA MET A 202 28.84 -37.98 61.40
C MET A 202 28.94 -37.08 62.66
N SER A 203 27.83 -36.91 63.42
CA SER A 203 27.61 -37.55 64.75
C SER A 203 26.59 -36.84 65.68
N THR A 204 25.67 -37.66 66.21
CA THR A 204 25.02 -37.67 67.55
C THR A 204 24.14 -36.53 68.12
N SER A 205 22.86 -36.88 68.30
CA SER A 205 21.99 -36.77 69.50
C SER A 205 21.65 -35.43 70.15
N GLY A 206 20.35 -35.22 70.42
CA GLY A 206 19.90 -34.44 71.58
C GLY A 206 18.59 -33.68 71.38
N GLN A 207 17.57 -34.06 72.16
CA GLN A 207 16.22 -33.48 72.24
C GLN A 207 16.23 -32.02 72.78
N ASP A 208 15.24 -31.19 72.39
CA ASP A 208 14.07 -30.82 73.22
C ASP A 208 13.30 -29.59 72.70
N SER A 209 11.98 -29.63 72.91
CA SER A 209 10.96 -28.58 72.68
C SER A 209 10.73 -27.75 73.97
N PRO A 210 9.73 -26.83 74.08
CA PRO A 210 9.26 -25.75 73.19
C PRO A 210 8.98 -24.40 73.94
N GLY A 211 8.71 -23.33 73.17
CA GLY A 211 7.65 -22.37 73.53
C GLY A 211 8.03 -20.89 73.68
N LYS A 212 7.46 -20.03 72.83
CA LYS A 212 6.39 -19.08 73.23
C LYS A 212 5.88 -18.24 72.06
N ARG A 213 4.55 -18.19 72.03
CA ARG A 213 3.59 -17.40 71.27
C ARG A 213 3.88 -15.89 71.36
N ASN A 214 3.67 -15.15 70.27
CA ASN A 214 2.82 -13.94 70.24
C ASN A 214 2.47 -13.55 68.80
N GLN A 215 1.16 -13.36 68.57
CA GLN A 215 0.55 -12.90 67.33
C GLN A 215 0.32 -11.37 67.40
N THR A 216 0.41 -10.69 66.24
CA THR A 216 -0.39 -9.55 65.72
C THR A 216 0.47 -8.85 64.65
N GLY A 217 0.08 -8.45 63.45
CA GLY A 217 -1.14 -8.50 62.64
C GLY A 217 -1.05 -7.39 61.56
N LYS A 218 -1.06 -7.73 60.24
CA LYS A 218 -1.66 -6.98 59.09
C LYS A 218 -1.03 -7.33 57.72
N VAL A 219 -1.76 -8.18 56.98
CA VAL A 219 -2.20 -8.13 55.57
C VAL A 219 -1.45 -7.21 54.58
N SER A 220 -0.98 -7.78 53.45
CA SER A 220 -1.59 -7.52 52.12
C SER A 220 -1.02 -8.40 50.99
N SER A 221 -1.96 -9.14 50.37
CA SER A 221 -2.06 -9.61 48.97
C SER A 221 -0.88 -10.35 48.29
N ARG A 222 -1.07 -11.67 48.17
CA ARG A 222 -0.37 -12.58 47.27
C ARG A 222 -1.21 -12.69 45.98
N ILE A 223 -0.77 -12.07 44.88
CA ILE A 223 -1.41 -12.22 43.57
C ILE A 223 -0.69 -13.35 42.82
N VAL A 224 -1.42 -14.41 42.54
CA VAL A 224 -0.99 -15.59 41.79
C VAL A 224 -1.28 -15.35 40.31
N PRO A 225 -0.33 -15.59 39.38
CA PRO A 225 -0.62 -15.47 37.95
C PRO A 225 -1.49 -16.65 37.47
N THR A 226 -2.75 -16.36 37.15
CA THR A 226 -3.65 -17.27 36.47
C THR A 226 -3.38 -17.18 34.96
N HIS A 227 -2.71 -18.17 34.37
CA HIS A 227 -2.71 -18.37 32.92
C HIS A 227 -3.40 -19.70 32.62
N ARG A 228 -4.70 -19.64 32.31
CA ARG A 228 -5.47 -20.78 31.80
C ARG A 228 -5.06 -21.03 30.35
N ARG A 229 -4.39 -22.17 30.14
CA ARG A 229 -4.12 -22.76 28.83
C ARG A 229 -5.44 -23.19 28.20
N ALA A 230 -5.91 -22.47 27.18
CA ALA A 230 -7.06 -22.91 26.40
C ALA A 230 -6.67 -24.14 25.57
N LYS A 231 -7.21 -25.31 25.95
CA LYS A 231 -7.29 -26.49 25.09
C LYS A 231 -8.70 -26.50 24.50
N VAL A 232 -8.84 -26.37 23.19
CA VAL A 232 -10.09 -26.68 22.49
C VAL A 232 -9.83 -27.90 21.61
N ARG A 233 -10.38 -29.04 22.00
CA ARG A 233 -10.67 -30.19 21.13
C ARG A 233 -12.05 -29.93 20.52
N GLY A 234 -12.19 -30.13 19.21
CA GLY A 234 -13.35 -29.68 18.43
C GLY A 234 -14.57 -30.61 18.41
N ALA A 235 -15.56 -30.25 17.57
CA ALA A 235 -16.38 -31.12 16.72
C ALA A 235 -17.41 -30.30 15.90
N LEU A 236 -17.44 -30.60 14.59
CA LEU A 236 -18.55 -30.79 13.63
C LEU A 236 -19.81 -29.89 13.55
N LEU A 237 -19.97 -29.32 12.34
CA LEU A 237 -21.15 -28.98 11.49
C LEU A 237 -22.56 -28.82 12.08
N GLN A 238 -23.24 -27.77 11.59
CA GLN A 238 -24.60 -27.90 11.05
C GLN A 238 -24.86 -26.83 9.97
N ASP A 239 -25.16 -27.31 8.75
CA ASP A 239 -25.84 -26.58 7.69
C ASP A 239 -27.28 -26.32 8.11
N THR A 240 -27.79 -25.13 7.81
CA THR A 240 -29.23 -24.90 7.64
C THR A 240 -29.41 -23.95 6.47
N GLU A 241 -30.09 -24.47 5.45
CA GLU A 241 -30.55 -23.76 4.27
C GLU A 241 -31.72 -22.83 4.63
N GLU A 242 -31.72 -21.62 4.07
CA GLU A 242 -32.91 -20.85 3.68
C GLU A 242 -32.55 -19.88 2.54
#